data_AF-A0AA51MNF8-F1
#
_entry.id   AF-A0AA51MNF8-F1
#
_cell.length_a   1.000
_cell.length_b   1.000
_cell.length_c   1.000
_cell.angle_alpha   90.00
_cell.angle_beta   90.00
_cell.angle_gamma   90.00
#
_symmetry.space_group_name_H-M   'P 1'
#
loop_
_entity.id
_entity.type
_entity.pdbx_description
1 polymer ?
#
loop_
_entity_poly.entity_id
_entity_poly.type
_entity_poly.pdbx_seq_one_letter_code
_entity_poly.pdbx_strand_id
1 'polypeptide(L)'
;MHNTVINTTREALVTISRHSRSFSMLVIQDDSVLKNLICSFSEQDQELYAAVIAPADDRQRLAHRVVSFLSAHLRISDTHAMEREILRCIESCLSHSKAYSK
;
A
#
# COMPACT_ATOMS: atom_id res chain seq x y z
N MET A 1 17.40 -10.98 28.37
CA MET A 1 17.28 -9.61 27.82
C MET A 1 16.33 -9.67 26.64
N HIS A 2 15.15 -9.07 26.75
CA HIS A 2 14.22 -8.95 25.62
C HIS A 2 14.53 -7.62 24.91
N ASN A 3 14.88 -7.69 23.64
CA ASN A 3 15.06 -6.51 22.82
C ASN A 3 13.68 -5.90 22.57
N THR A 4 13.40 -4.77 23.21
CA THR A 4 12.26 -3.94 22.86
C THR A 4 12.56 -3.29 21.52
N VAL A 5 12.13 -3.92 20.44
CA VAL A 5 12.17 -3.31 19.11
C VAL A 5 10.95 -2.40 19.02
N ILE A 6 11.15 -1.11 19.28
CA ILE A 6 10.16 -0.08 18.98
C ILE A 6 10.28 0.17 17.47
N ASN A 7 9.44 -0.50 16.68
CA ASN A 7 9.30 -0.19 15.26
C ASN A 7 8.32 0.98 15.11
N THR A 8 8.81 2.11 14.61
CA THR A 8 7.97 3.21 14.16
C THR A 8 7.56 2.95 12.71
N THR A 9 6.29 2.66 12.46
CA THR A 9 5.75 2.52 11.10
C THR A 9 5.43 3.89 10.52
N ARG A 10 5.73 4.07 9.23
CA ARG A 10 5.28 5.25 8.47
C ARG A 10 4.08 4.86 7.63
N GLU A 11 3.02 5.66 7.68
CA GLU A 11 1.72 5.32 7.10
C GLU A 11 1.24 6.39 6.12
N ALA A 12 0.63 5.95 5.01
CA ALA A 12 -0.03 6.82 4.05
C ALA A 12 -1.31 6.18 3.53
N LEU A 13 -2.39 6.94 3.44
CA LEU A 13 -3.71 6.45 3.03
C LEU A 13 -4.03 6.85 1.58
N VAL A 14 -4.53 5.90 0.80
CA VAL A 14 -4.97 6.09 -0.59
C VAL A 14 -6.38 5.55 -0.76
N THR A 15 -7.32 6.38 -1.23
CA THR A 15 -8.69 5.93 -1.53
C THR A 15 -8.82 5.59 -3.01
N ILE A 16 -9.36 4.41 -3.30
CA ILE A 16 -9.59 3.85 -4.63
C ILE A 16 -11.09 3.61 -4.78
N SER A 17 -11.77 4.49 -5.49
CA SER A 17 -13.23 4.41 -5.69
C SER A 17 -13.57 4.01 -7.12
N ARG A 18 -14.47 3.04 -7.29
CA ARG A 18 -15.05 2.69 -8.60
C ARG A 18 -16.51 2.25 -8.45
N HIS A 19 -17.39 2.93 -9.18
CA HIS A 19 -18.85 2.74 -9.08
C HIS A 19 -19.34 2.81 -7.62
N SER A 20 -19.99 1.76 -7.11
CA SER A 20 -20.54 1.70 -5.75
C SER A 20 -19.55 1.22 -4.69
N ARG A 21 -18.30 0.91 -5.06
CA ARG A 21 -17.29 0.38 -4.14
C ARG A 21 -16.15 1.36 -3.96
N SER A 22 -15.65 1.45 -2.73
CA SER A 22 -14.52 2.29 -2.37
C SER A 22 -13.62 1.55 -1.42
N PHE A 23 -12.36 1.38 -1.81
CA PHE A 23 -11.32 0.78 -0.98
C PHE A 23 -10.43 1.89 -0.44
N SER A 24 -10.08 1.79 0.82
CA SER A 24 -8.98 2.56 1.42
C SER A 24 -7.78 1.63 1.52
N MET A 25 -6.66 2.06 0.97
CA MET A 25 -5.38 1.36 0.98
C MET A 25 -4.40 2.11 1.86
N LEU A 26 -3.94 1.47 2.93
CA LEU A 26 -2.91 1.97 3.82
C LEU A 26 -1.56 1.43 3.36
N VAL A 27 -0.66 2.33 2.94
CA VAL A 27 0.73 2.01 2.59
C VAL A 27 1.59 2.20 3.83
N ILE A 28 2.20 1.11 4.29
CA ILE A 28 3.07 1.05 5.45
C ILE A 28 4.47 0.72 4.98
N GLN A 29 5.45 1.53 5.39
CA GLN A 29 6.85 1.14 5.30
C GLN A 29 7.29 0.54 6.63
N ASP A 30 7.63 -0.75 6.60
CA ASP A 30 8.25 -1.44 7.73
C ASP A 30 9.76 -1.17 7.72
N ASP A 31 10.24 -0.45 8.74
CA ASP A 31 11.66 -0.09 8.89
C ASP A 31 12.50 -1.22 9.54
N SER A 32 11.96 -2.44 9.64
CA SER A 32 12.70 -3.64 10.05
C SER A 32 13.86 -3.99 9.10
N VAL A 33 14.71 -4.95 9.50
CA VAL A 33 15.91 -5.38 8.76
C VAL A 33 15.61 -5.74 7.29
N LEU A 34 14.42 -6.30 7.03
CA LEU A 34 14.03 -6.73 5.69
C LEU A 34 13.47 -5.59 4.83
N LYS A 35 13.09 -4.47 5.43
CA LYS A 35 12.50 -3.28 4.78
C LYS A 35 11.40 -3.64 3.78
N ASN A 36 10.19 -3.86 4.29
CA ASN A 36 9.05 -4.20 3.46
C ASN A 36 8.12 -3.00 3.25
N LEU A 37 7.42 -3.01 2.13
CA LEU A 37 6.22 -2.21 1.92
C LEU A 37 5.00 -3.10 2.04
N ILE A 38 4.01 -2.62 2.78
CA ILE A 38 2.76 -3.32 3.07
C ILE A 38 1.61 -2.43 2.62
N CYS A 39 0.69 -2.96 1.83
CA CYS A 39 -0.56 -2.32 1.48
C CYS A 39 -1.72 -3.09 2.14
N SER A 40 -2.33 -2.51 3.17
CA SER A 40 -3.51 -3.05 3.84
C SER A 40 -4.78 -2.41 3.29
N PHE A 41 -5.90 -3.14 3.24
CA PHE A 41 -7.13 -2.66 2.61
C PHE A 41 -8.32 -2.65 3.59
N SER A 42 -9.14 -1.61 3.48
CA SER A 42 -10.47 -1.54 4.10
C SER A 42 -11.53 -1.09 3.09
N GLU A 43 -12.78 -1.46 3.33
CA GLU A 43 -13.95 -1.02 2.57
C GLU A 43 -15.03 -0.59 3.57
N GLN A 44 -15.60 0.61 3.40
CA GLN A 44 -16.60 1.16 4.34
C GLN A 44 -16.16 1.10 5.81
N ASP A 45 -14.90 1.48 6.07
CA ASP A 45 -14.25 1.44 7.39
C ASP A 45 -14.12 0.04 8.02
N GLN A 46 -14.40 -1.03 7.27
CA GLN A 46 -14.13 -2.41 7.69
C GLN A 46 -12.84 -2.92 7.05
N GLU A 47 -11.92 -3.41 7.89
CA GLU A 47 -10.69 -4.05 7.42
C GLU A 47 -11.02 -5.34 6.65
N LEU A 48 -10.38 -5.53 5.51
CA LEU A 48 -10.55 -6.73 4.69
C LEU A 48 -9.62 -7.88 5.11
N TYR A 49 -8.90 -7.72 6.22
CA TYR A 49 -7.85 -8.65 6.70
C TYR A 49 -6.92 -9.14 5.58
N ALA A 50 -6.65 -8.26 4.61
CA ALA A 50 -5.83 -8.53 3.46
C ALA A 50 -4.70 -7.51 3.41
N ALA A 51 -3.47 -8.03 3.26
CA ALA A 51 -2.28 -7.22 3.11
C ALA A 51 -1.46 -7.73 1.92
N VAL A 52 -1.01 -6.80 1.08
CA VAL A 52 -0.08 -7.08 -0.01
C VAL A 52 1.30 -6.60 0.43
N ILE A 53 2.29 -7.49 0.38
CA ILE A 53 3.65 -7.22 0.88
C ILE A 53 4.66 -7.37 -0.26
N ALA A 54 5.65 -6.50 -0.33
CA ALA A 54 6.82 -6.66 -1.19
C ALA A 54 8.06 -6.00 -0.55
N PRO A 55 9.29 -6.39 -0.95
CA PRO A 55 10.50 -5.67 -0.59
C PRO A 55 10.40 -4.18 -0.98
N ALA A 56 10.94 -3.28 -0.15
CA ALA A 56 10.82 -1.82 -0.35
C ALA A 56 11.58 -1.30 -1.59
N ASP A 57 12.54 -2.06 -2.09
CA ASP A 57 13.26 -1.81 -3.34
C ASP A 57 12.48 -2.28 -4.59
N ASP A 58 11.44 -3.11 -4.42
CA ASP A 58 10.61 -3.65 -5.51
C ASP A 58 9.17 -3.11 -5.47
N ARG A 59 9.06 -1.78 -5.61
CA ARG A 59 7.78 -1.05 -5.62
C ARG A 59 6.87 -1.44 -6.78
N GLN A 60 7.46 -1.81 -7.91
CA GLN A 60 6.70 -2.22 -9.09
C GLN A 60 5.99 -3.56 -8.85
N ARG A 61 6.65 -4.53 -8.20
CA ARG A 61 5.99 -5.76 -7.76
C ARG A 61 4.88 -5.49 -6.75
N LEU A 62 5.07 -4.53 -5.83
CA LEU A 62 4.00 -4.14 -4.92
C LEU A 62 2.77 -3.63 -5.69
N ALA A 63 2.97 -2.69 -6.62
CA ALA A 63 1.90 -2.13 -7.43
C ALA A 63 1.16 -3.21 -8.24
N HIS A 64 1.90 -4.14 -8.86
CA HIS A 64 1.32 -5.28 -9.58
C HIS A 64 0.44 -6.14 -8.66
N ARG A 65 0.94 -6.50 -7.46
CA ARG A 65 0.18 -7.29 -6.49
C ARG A 65 -1.07 -6.56 -5.98
N VAL A 66 -0.98 -5.25 -5.76
CA VAL A 66 -2.13 -4.41 -5.40
C VAL A 66 -3.18 -4.45 -6.50
N VAL A 67 -2.79 -4.27 -7.77
CA VAL A 67 -3.75 -4.33 -8.89
C VAL A 67 -4.34 -5.72 -9.05
N SER A 68 -3.57 -6.78 -8.84
CA SER A 68 -4.11 -8.16 -8.82
C SER A 68 -5.16 -8.32 -7.72
N PHE A 69 -4.91 -7.82 -6.51
CA PHE A 69 -5.88 -7.83 -5.41
C PHE A 69 -7.15 -7.05 -5.76
N LEU A 70 -6.99 -5.82 -6.26
CA LEU A 70 -8.12 -4.98 -6.67
C LEU A 70 -8.91 -5.62 -7.81
N SER A 71 -8.25 -6.27 -8.78
CA SER A 71 -8.92 -6.93 -9.90
C SER A 71 -9.78 -8.13 -9.49
N ALA A 72 -9.47 -8.76 -8.34
CA ALA A 72 -10.32 -9.80 -7.77
C ALA A 72 -11.61 -9.25 -7.15
N HIS A 73 -11.67 -7.95 -6.82
CA HIS A 73 -12.79 -7.31 -6.14
C HIS A 73 -13.51 -6.24 -6.98
N LEU A 74 -12.83 -5.70 -7.98
CA LEU A 74 -13.28 -4.64 -8.88
C LEU A 74 -13.03 -5.08 -10.31
N ARG A 75 -13.97 -4.75 -11.21
CA ARG A 75 -13.76 -4.93 -12.63
C ARG A 75 -12.78 -3.87 -13.15
N ILE A 76 -11.53 -4.25 -13.39
CA ILE A 76 -10.50 -3.37 -13.94
C ILE A 76 -10.32 -3.69 -15.43
N SER A 77 -10.62 -2.72 -16.28
CA SER A 77 -10.58 -2.85 -17.74
C SER A 77 -9.18 -2.67 -18.33
N ASP A 78 -8.35 -1.84 -17.70
CA ASP A 78 -6.95 -1.61 -18.08
C ASP A 78 -6.08 -1.77 -16.84
N THR A 79 -5.54 -2.98 -16.68
CA THR A 79 -4.68 -3.35 -15.55
C THR A 79 -3.36 -2.61 -15.59
N HIS A 80 -2.77 -2.41 -16.77
CA HIS A 80 -1.49 -1.72 -16.92
C HIS A 80 -1.58 -0.23 -16.60
N ALA A 81 -2.64 0.45 -17.00
CA ALA A 81 -2.88 1.83 -16.59
C ALA A 81 -3.05 1.94 -15.08
N MET A 82 -3.83 1.03 -14.48
CA MET A 82 -4.01 1.00 -13.02
C MET A 82 -2.68 0.74 -12.29
N GLU A 83 -1.85 -0.18 -12.77
CA GLU A 83 -0.53 -0.46 -12.18
C GLU A 83 0.34 0.81 -12.15
N ARG A 84 0.35 1.58 -13.24
CA ARG A 84 1.11 2.85 -13.31
C ARG A 84 0.56 3.91 -12.36
N GLU A 85 -0.76 4.00 -12.18
CA GLU A 85 -1.37 4.92 -11.22
C GLU A 85 -1.04 4.51 -9.77
N ILE A 86 -1.23 3.24 -9.43
CA ILE A 86 -0.92 2.70 -8.10
C ILE A 86 0.56 2.89 -7.77
N LEU A 87 1.46 2.63 -8.72
CA LEU A 87 2.90 2.86 -8.52
C LEU A 87 3.18 4.34 -8.21
N ARG A 88 2.60 5.27 -8.98
CA ARG A 88 2.74 6.71 -8.73
C ARG A 88 2.19 7.11 -7.36
N CYS A 89 1.06 6.55 -6.93
CA CYS A 89 0.50 6.77 -5.60
C CYS A 89 1.46 6.30 -4.51
N ILE A 90 1.95 5.07 -4.59
CA ILE A 90 2.91 4.50 -3.64
C ILE A 90 4.17 5.39 -3.56
N GLU A 91 4.74 5.76 -4.69
CA GLU A 91 5.94 6.61 -4.74
C GLU A 91 5.70 8.00 -4.13
N SER A 92 4.54 8.60 -4.39
CA SER A 92 4.15 9.90 -3.83
C SER A 92 4.02 9.82 -2.30
N CYS A 93 3.35 8.79 -1.78
CA CYS A 93 3.21 8.52 -0.35
C CYS A 93 4.58 8.40 0.34
N LEU A 94 5.51 7.66 -0.26
CA LEU A 94 6.86 7.46 0.27
C LEU A 94 7.72 8.74 0.20
N SER A 95 7.48 9.60 -0.79
CA SER A 95 8.18 10.88 -0.93
C SER A 95 7.75 11.91 0.12
N HIS A 96 6.45 12.01 0.43
CA HIS A 96 5.89 12.94 1.40
C HIS A 96 6.15 12.50 2.85
N SER A 97 6.30 11.20 3.08
CA SER A 97 6.72 10.66 4.37
C SER A 97 8.09 11.18 4.84
N LYS A 98 8.96 11.67 3.92
CA LYS A 98 10.24 12.31 4.28
C LYS A 98 10.11 13.75 4.79
N ALA A 99 8.99 14.42 4.51
CA ALA A 99 8.82 15.85 4.84
C ALA A 99 8.53 16.09 6.33
N TYR A 100 8.04 15.09 7.06
CA TYR A 100 7.71 15.18 8.50
C TYR A 100 8.84 14.70 9.43
N SER A 101 10.07 14.56 8.94
CA SER A 101 11.24 14.19 9.75
C SER A 101 12.17 15.38 10.09
N LYS A 102 11.63 16.60 10.25
CA LYS A 102 12.39 17.76 10.75
C LYS A 102 11.78 18.30 12.03
#